data_AF-A0A645JH11-F1
#
_entry.id   AF-A0A645JH11-F1
#
_cell.length_a   1.000
_cell.length_b   1.000
_cell.length_c   1.000
_cell.angle_alpha   90.00
_cell.angle_beta   90.00
_cell.angle_gamma   90.00
#
_symmetry.space_group_name_H-M   'P 1'
#
loop_
_entity.id
_entity.type
_entity.pdbx_description
1 polymer ?
#
loop_
_entity_poly.entity_id
_entity_poly.type
_entity_poly.pdbx_seq_one_letter_code
_entity_poly.pdbx_strand_id
1 'polypeptide(L)'
;MLKCVQLYNNFDSLSHIDYPCRYCKFDNKEILVDDFKDILAEIFKTLINKGKVIELNTARLHIKEAHNALLDIYKLYADLGGKYVTLGSDSHIQNNIAKNFDIALSFLDTLNLQGVYFNKRKLELF
;
A
#
# COMPACT_ATOMS: atom_id res chain seq x y z
N MET A 1 -3.98 11.29 -6.51
CA MET A 1 -3.06 10.13 -6.64
C MET A 1 -2.78 9.79 -8.10
N LEU A 2 -3.78 9.33 -8.87
CA LEU A 2 -3.60 8.91 -10.27
C LEU A 2 -2.81 9.88 -11.14
N LYS A 3 -3.18 11.17 -11.16
CA LYS A 3 -2.43 12.19 -11.92
C LYS A 3 -0.94 12.25 -11.57
N CYS A 4 -0.58 12.14 -10.29
CA CYS A 4 0.82 12.13 -9.87
C CYS A 4 1.54 10.89 -10.39
N VAL A 5 0.91 9.72 -10.28
CA VAL A 5 1.46 8.46 -10.79
C VAL A 5 1.61 8.51 -12.31
N GLN A 6 0.72 9.18 -13.05
CA GLN A 6 0.84 9.34 -14.50
C GLN A 6 1.98 10.31 -14.89
N LEU A 7 2.05 11.47 -14.24
CA LEU A 7 2.97 12.56 -14.61
C LEU A 7 4.41 12.34 -14.15
N TYR A 8 4.62 11.70 -13.00
CA TYR A 8 5.94 11.54 -12.41
C TYR A 8 6.46 10.12 -12.55
N ASN A 9 7.79 9.97 -12.56
CA ASN A 9 8.45 8.66 -12.62
C ASN A 9 9.67 8.54 -11.69
N ASN A 10 10.07 9.65 -11.05
CA ASN A 10 11.27 9.71 -10.21
C ASN A 10 10.99 9.30 -8.75
N PHE A 11 10.37 8.13 -8.58
CA PHE A 11 10.07 7.50 -7.30
C PHE A 11 10.12 5.97 -7.48
N ASP A 12 10.10 5.22 -6.38
CA ASP A 12 10.21 3.75 -6.43
C ASP A 12 8.96 3.06 -5.84
N SER A 13 8.37 3.65 -4.79
CA SER A 13 7.12 3.18 -4.16
C SER A 13 6.09 4.32 -4.02
N LEU A 14 4.81 4.01 -4.15
CA LEU A 14 3.71 4.92 -3.86
C LEU A 14 3.27 4.77 -2.40
N SER A 15 3.51 5.80 -1.58
CA SER A 15 3.22 5.75 -0.14
C SER A 15 1.83 6.22 0.27
N HIS A 16 1.40 5.54 1.33
CA HIS A 16 0.06 5.23 1.85
C HIS A 16 -1.16 5.66 1.01
N ILE A 17 -1.74 4.66 0.35
CA ILE A 17 -2.97 4.79 -0.45
C ILE A 17 -4.20 5.22 0.37
N ASP A 18 -4.20 4.87 1.66
CA ASP A 18 -5.29 5.13 2.62
C ASP A 18 -5.10 6.44 3.41
N TYR A 19 -4.20 7.34 3.00
CA TYR A 19 -3.96 8.60 3.71
C TYR A 19 -5.24 9.38 4.05
N PRO A 20 -6.20 9.57 3.13
CA PRO A 20 -7.41 10.34 3.42
C PRO A 20 -8.20 9.78 4.62
N CYS A 21 -8.21 8.45 4.77
CA CYS A 21 -8.92 7.73 5.83
C CYS A 21 -8.47 8.12 7.24
N ARG A 22 -7.26 8.70 7.39
CA ARG A 22 -6.71 9.17 8.67
C ARG A 22 -7.46 10.38 9.24
N TYR A 23 -8.02 11.23 8.39
CA TYR A 23 -8.50 12.55 8.78
C TYR A 23 -9.94 12.86 8.34
N CYS A 24 -10.51 12.03 7.46
CA CYS A 24 -11.89 12.20 7.03
C CYS A 24 -12.88 12.13 8.20
N LYS A 25 -13.91 12.98 8.16
CA LYS A 25 -14.98 13.08 9.16
C LYS A 25 -16.24 12.30 8.79
N PHE A 26 -16.10 11.28 7.95
CA PHE A 26 -17.21 10.40 7.56
C PHE A 26 -17.43 9.31 8.60
N ASP A 27 -18.64 8.75 8.63
CA ASP A 27 -18.96 7.60 9.49
C ASP A 27 -18.12 6.37 9.10
N ASN A 28 -18.07 6.06 7.79
CA ASN A 28 -17.08 5.17 7.23
C ASN A 28 -15.95 5.98 6.59
N LYS A 29 -14.73 5.81 7.11
CA LYS A 29 -13.55 6.55 6.65
C LYS A 29 -12.74 5.79 5.62
N GLU A 30 -13.01 4.50 5.41
CA GLU A 30 -12.16 3.65 4.57
C GLU A 30 -12.47 3.79 3.08
N ILE A 31 -11.44 3.58 2.25
CA ILE A 31 -11.59 3.47 0.80
C ILE A 31 -12.06 2.04 0.51
N LEU A 32 -13.28 1.90 0.02
CA LEU A 32 -13.83 0.60 -0.38
C LEU A 32 -13.54 0.36 -1.86
N VAL A 33 -13.08 -0.85 -2.20
CA VAL A 33 -12.79 -1.20 -3.59
C VAL A 33 -14.06 -1.13 -4.44
N ASP A 34 -15.22 -1.54 -3.92
CA ASP A 34 -16.47 -1.53 -4.68
C ASP A 34 -16.87 -0.13 -5.18
N ASP A 35 -16.55 0.92 -4.41
CA ASP A 35 -16.84 2.31 -4.76
C ASP A 35 -15.82 2.91 -5.74
N PHE A 36 -14.57 2.43 -5.71
CA PHE A 36 -13.43 3.06 -6.38
C PHE A 36 -12.62 2.11 -7.28
N LYS A 37 -13.19 0.97 -7.67
CA LYS A 37 -12.47 -0.11 -8.38
C LYS A 37 -11.75 0.37 -9.62
N ASP A 38 -12.42 1.16 -10.46
CA ASP A 38 -11.87 1.60 -11.75
C ASP A 38 -10.64 2.49 -11.57
N ILE A 39 -10.72 3.48 -10.67
CA ILE A 39 -9.61 4.40 -10.43
C ILE A 39 -8.45 3.72 -9.69
N LEU A 40 -8.73 2.82 -8.74
CA LEU A 40 -7.72 2.00 -8.08
C LEU A 40 -6.99 1.11 -9.09
N ALA A 41 -7.74 0.44 -9.97
CA ALA A 41 -7.18 -0.40 -11.01
C ALA A 41 -6.31 0.41 -11.99
N GLU A 42 -6.72 1.62 -12.35
CA GLU A 42 -5.92 2.50 -13.21
C GLU A 42 -4.61 2.93 -12.53
N ILE A 43 -4.65 3.27 -11.23
CA ILE A 43 -3.45 3.58 -10.44
C ILE A 43 -2.50 2.38 -10.44
N PHE A 44 -2.99 1.19 -10.11
CA PHE A 44 -2.17 -0.01 -10.01
C PHE A 44 -1.57 -0.43 -11.35
N LYS A 45 -2.37 -0.47 -12.41
CA LYS A 45 -1.85 -0.75 -13.77
C LYS A 45 -0.77 0.25 -14.16
N THR A 46 -0.96 1.54 -13.85
CA THR A 46 0.05 2.57 -14.16
C THR A 46 1.34 2.35 -13.38
N LEU A 47 1.27 2.02 -12.09
CA LEU A 47 2.45 1.70 -11.28
C LEU A 47 3.19 0.46 -11.80
N ILE A 48 2.45 -0.63 -12.03
CA ILE A 48 3.00 -1.90 -12.51
C ILE A 48 3.71 -1.70 -13.86
N ASN A 49 3.08 -0.99 -14.80
CA ASN A 49 3.68 -0.68 -16.11
C ASN A 49 4.96 0.17 -15.99
N LYS A 50 5.09 0.97 -14.92
CA LYS A 50 6.29 1.78 -14.64
C LYS A 50 7.33 1.05 -13.79
N GLY A 51 7.10 -0.22 -13.43
CA GLY A 51 7.97 -0.98 -12.52
C GLY A 51 8.01 -0.39 -11.11
N LYS A 52 6.92 0.25 -10.67
CA LYS A 52 6.78 0.84 -9.33
C LYS A 52 5.94 -0.08 -8.44
N VAL A 53 6.15 0.04 -7.14
CA VAL A 53 5.42 -0.75 -6.14
C VAL A 53 4.54 0.14 -5.26
N ILE A 54 3.72 -0.47 -4.41
CA ILE A 54 2.93 0.23 -3.39
C ILE A 54 3.52 -0.02 -2.00
N GLU A 55 3.37 0.94 -1.10
CA GLU A 55 3.72 0.78 0.31
C GLU A 55 2.54 0.22 1.09
N LEU A 56 2.73 -0.89 1.81
CA LEU A 56 1.85 -1.28 2.91
C LEU A 56 2.29 -0.54 4.18
N ASN A 57 1.53 0.50 4.51
CA ASN A 57 1.76 1.31 5.69
C ASN A 57 1.15 0.64 6.92
N THR A 58 1.97 0.37 7.94
CA THR A 58 1.56 -0.46 9.08
C THR A 58 0.90 0.33 10.21
N ALA A 59 0.84 1.66 10.11
CA ALA A 59 0.33 2.53 11.17
C ALA A 59 -1.10 2.19 11.60
N ARG A 60 -1.95 1.74 10.67
CA ARG A 60 -3.39 1.47 10.89
C ARG A 60 -3.78 0.00 10.80
N LEU A 61 -2.86 -0.91 10.49
CA LEU A 61 -3.20 -2.32 10.24
C LEU A 61 -3.79 -3.07 11.44
N HIS A 62 -3.56 -2.57 12.66
CA HIS A 62 -4.18 -3.12 13.87
C HIS A 62 -5.67 -2.76 14.02
N ILE A 63 -6.19 -1.82 13.22
CA ILE A 63 -7.59 -1.42 13.18
C ILE A 63 -8.32 -2.35 12.20
N LYS A 64 -9.32 -3.08 12.67
CA LYS A 64 -10.01 -4.13 11.89
C LYS A 64 -10.60 -3.62 10.58
N GLU A 65 -11.24 -2.46 10.62
CA GLU A 65 -11.88 -1.84 9.46
C GLU A 65 -10.85 -1.46 8.40
N ALA A 66 -9.76 -0.81 8.82
CA ALA A 66 -8.66 -0.44 7.93
C ALA A 66 -7.95 -1.67 7.36
N HIS A 67 -7.71 -2.70 8.18
CA HIS A 67 -7.13 -3.97 7.75
C HIS A 67 -7.95 -4.60 6.63
N ASN A 68 -9.27 -4.72 6.81
CA ASN A 68 -10.14 -5.34 5.82
C ASN A 68 -10.20 -4.54 4.52
N ALA A 69 -10.36 -3.20 4.61
CA ALA A 69 -10.39 -2.35 3.43
C ALA A 69 -9.05 -2.41 2.66
N LEU A 70 -7.93 -2.37 3.37
CA LEU A 70 -6.61 -2.55 2.76
C LEU A 70 -6.46 -3.94 2.14
N LEU A 71 -6.96 -5.00 2.77
CA LEU A 71 -6.88 -6.36 2.21
C LEU A 71 -7.54 -6.42 0.83
N ASP A 72 -8.72 -5.83 0.67
CA ASP A 72 -9.41 -5.77 -0.62
C ASP A 72 -8.62 -4.95 -1.66
N ILE A 73 -8.07 -3.80 -1.25
CA ILE A 73 -7.24 -2.94 -2.12
C ILE A 73 -5.99 -3.69 -2.61
N TYR A 74 -5.30 -4.41 -1.74
CA TYR A 74 -4.06 -5.11 -2.09
C TYR A 74 -4.34 -6.41 -2.85
N LYS A 75 -5.49 -7.04 -2.59
CA LYS A 75 -5.99 -8.13 -3.43
C LYS A 75 -6.21 -7.65 -4.87
N LEU A 76 -6.84 -6.49 -5.07
CA LEU A 76 -6.98 -5.91 -6.41
C LEU A 76 -5.62 -5.63 -7.06
N TYR A 77 -4.64 -5.11 -6.31
CA TYR A 77 -3.27 -4.92 -6.82
C TYR A 77 -2.63 -6.24 -7.26
N ALA A 78 -2.74 -7.29 -6.44
CA ALA A 78 -2.23 -8.63 -6.76
C ALA A 78 -2.93 -9.24 -7.99
N ASP A 79 -4.26 -9.16 -8.06
CA ASP A 79 -5.07 -9.65 -9.18
C ASP A 79 -4.70 -8.96 -10.52
N LEU A 80 -4.22 -7.72 -10.46
CA LEU A 80 -3.74 -6.96 -11.62
C LEU A 80 -2.28 -7.24 -11.99
N GLY A 81 -1.62 -8.18 -11.30
CA GLY A 81 -0.25 -8.60 -11.56
C GLY A 81 0.81 -7.92 -10.68
N GLY A 82 0.39 -7.15 -9.67
CA GLY A 82 1.27 -6.64 -8.62
C GLY A 82 1.89 -7.80 -7.82
N LYS A 83 3.18 -7.71 -7.51
CA LYS A 83 3.92 -8.78 -6.80
C LYS A 83 4.68 -8.30 -5.58
N TYR A 84 5.12 -7.04 -5.63
CA TYR A 84 6.06 -6.48 -4.68
C TYR A 84 5.42 -5.31 -3.94
N VAL A 85 5.75 -5.20 -2.66
CA VAL A 85 5.30 -4.10 -1.79
C VAL A 85 6.40 -3.71 -0.81
N THR A 86 6.51 -2.42 -0.51
CA THR A 86 7.38 -1.94 0.57
C THR A 86 6.61 -1.91 1.88
N LEU A 87 7.28 -2.11 3.02
CA LEU A 87 6.67 -1.93 4.35
C LEU A 87 7.19 -0.65 5.00
N GLY A 88 6.30 0.09 5.67
CA GLY A 88 6.66 1.30 6.41
C GLY A 88 5.75 1.54 7.60
N SER A 89 6.33 1.80 8.78
CA SER A 89 5.53 2.09 9.98
C SER A 89 5.12 3.54 10.13
N ASP A 90 5.67 4.43 9.29
CA ASP A 90 5.41 5.88 9.32
C ASP A 90 5.65 6.48 10.73
N SER A 91 6.65 5.91 11.41
CA SER A 91 6.90 6.22 12.80
C SER A 91 7.60 7.57 12.95
N HIS A 92 7.05 8.41 13.82
CA HIS A 92 7.64 9.67 14.22
C HIS A 92 8.30 9.59 15.62
N ILE A 93 8.35 8.40 16.22
CA ILE A 93 9.01 8.12 17.50
C ILE A 93 9.78 6.80 17.46
N GLN A 94 10.90 6.70 18.18
CA GLN A 94 11.77 5.51 18.15
C GLN A 94 11.02 4.21 18.49
N ASN A 95 10.13 4.24 19.49
CA ASN A 95 9.45 3.05 19.99
C ASN A 95 8.45 2.42 19.02
N ASN A 96 8.07 3.13 17.94
CA ASN A 96 7.11 2.63 16.95
C ASN A 96 7.78 2.24 15.62
N ILE A 97 9.13 2.19 15.58
CA ILE A 97 9.84 1.57 14.45
C ILE A 97 9.35 0.13 14.29
N ALA A 98 9.00 -0.25 13.06
CA ALA A 98 8.45 -1.57 12.72
C ALA A 98 7.17 -1.98 13.49
N LYS A 99 6.44 -1.02 14.07
CA LYS A 99 5.15 -1.30 14.73
C LYS A 99 4.20 -2.01 13.75
N ASN A 100 3.57 -3.09 14.19
CA ASN A 100 2.64 -3.92 13.41
C ASN A 100 3.26 -4.63 12.19
N PHE A 101 4.59 -4.82 12.13
CA PHE A 101 5.22 -5.57 11.03
C PHE A 101 4.83 -7.05 11.02
N ASP A 102 4.60 -7.65 12.18
CA ASP A 102 4.06 -9.01 12.32
C ASP A 102 2.71 -9.17 11.61
N ILE A 103 1.81 -8.20 11.78
CA ILE A 103 0.53 -8.14 11.08
C ILE A 103 0.76 -7.94 9.57
N ALA A 104 1.67 -7.04 9.20
CA ALA A 104 1.97 -6.76 7.80
C ALA A 104 2.52 -7.99 7.06
N LEU A 105 3.43 -8.75 7.68
CA LEU A 105 3.99 -9.97 7.08
C LEU A 105 2.89 -11.02 6.85
N SER A 106 2.03 -11.25 7.83
CA SER A 106 0.88 -12.17 7.71
C SER A 106 -0.10 -11.73 6.61
N PHE A 107 -0.29 -10.42 6.46
CA PHE A 107 -1.09 -9.82 5.40
C PHE A 107 -0.48 -10.10 4.02
N LEU A 108 0.85 -9.94 3.86
CA LEU A 108 1.55 -10.23 2.61
C LEU A 108 1.41 -11.71 2.22
N ASP A 109 1.62 -12.60 3.19
CA ASP A 109 1.50 -14.06 3.00
C ASP A 109 0.11 -14.45 2.50
N THR A 110 -0.94 -13.86 3.08
CA THR A 110 -2.34 -14.11 2.70
C THR A 110 -2.62 -13.76 1.23
N LEU A 111 -1.92 -12.76 0.69
CA LEU A 111 -2.10 -12.28 -0.67
C LEU A 111 -1.00 -12.77 -1.64
N ASN A 112 -0.08 -13.61 -1.17
CA ASN A 112 1.10 -14.05 -1.92
C ASN A 112 1.90 -12.86 -2.51
N LEU A 113 2.02 -11.79 -1.73
CA LEU A 113 2.83 -10.61 -2.05
C LEU A 113 4.20 -10.73 -1.40
N GLN A 114 5.23 -10.21 -2.05
CA GLN A 114 6.60 -10.25 -1.55
C GLN A 114 7.01 -8.87 -1.02
N GLY A 115 7.53 -8.85 0.21
CA GLY A 115 8.15 -7.67 0.81
C GLY A 115 9.46 -7.31 0.11
N VAL A 116 9.62 -6.03 -0.21
CA VAL A 116 10.82 -5.48 -0.87
C VAL A 116 11.29 -4.18 -0.25
N TYR A 117 12.57 -3.89 -0.42
CA TYR A 117 13.17 -2.58 -0.15
C TYR A 117 13.99 -2.12 -1.35
N PHE A 118 14.49 -0.87 -1.31
CA PHE A 118 15.29 -0.32 -2.38
C PHE A 118 16.68 0.10 -1.88
N ASN A 119 17.72 -0.42 -2.52
CA ASN A 119 19.10 -0.05 -2.30
C ASN A 119 19.63 0.64 -3.55
N LYS A 120 20.03 1.91 -3.44
CA LYS A 120 20.43 2.73 -4.62
C LYS A 120 19.39 2.63 -5.76
N ARG A 121 18.10 2.64 -5.40
CA ARG A 121 16.95 2.51 -6.30
C ARG A 121 16.83 1.18 -7.05
N LYS A 122 17.55 0.16 -6.60
CA LYS A 122 17.39 -1.23 -7.06
C LYS A 122 16.55 -1.99 -6.05
N LEU A 123 15.55 -2.71 -6.56
CA LEU A 123 14.66 -3.54 -5.75
C LEU A 123 15.44 -4.73 -5.18
N GLU A 124 15.33 -4.93 -3.88
CA GLU A 124 15.88 -6.06 -3.13
C GLU A 124 14.78 -6.70 -2.27
N LEU A 125 14.83 -8.01 -2.07
CA LEU A 125 13.87 -8.75 -1.25
C LEU A 125 14.34 -8.75 0.22
N PHE A 126 13.40 -8.83 1.16
CA PHE A 126 13.69 -9.11 2.57
C PHE A 126 12.79 -10.21 3.11
#